data_AF-A0A4Q5XFJ9-F1
#
_entry.id   AF-A0A4Q5XFJ9-F1
#
_cell.length_a   1.000
_cell.length_b   1.000
_cell.length_c   1.000
_cell.angle_alpha   90.00
_cell.angle_beta   90.00
_cell.angle_gamma   90.00
#
_symmetry.space_group_name_H-M   'P 1'
#
loop_
_entity.id
_entity.type
_entity.pdbx_description
1 polymer ?
#
loop_
_entity_poly.entity_id
_entity_poly.type
_entity_poly.pdbx_seq_one_letter_code
_entity_poly.pdbx_strand_id
1 'polypeptide(L)'
;MEPAAPEVRLFVYGLLLQGEREHPLLEGAPLLGPASTSPEHTLVDLDFYPAMLASGQVAVHGEIYGITRHLRFKLDVHHQCPALFRRVMVKLSDGTTAETYVMDEDKVRGKRRLRAGSWRGRFEPRKSSVPPGPMTEYARKRFS
;
A
#
# COMPACT_ATOMS: atom_id res chain seq x y z
N MET A 1 20.99 -24.03 9.44
CA MET A 1 19.87 -24.43 8.56
C MET A 1 19.15 -23.14 8.22
N GLU A 2 19.29 -22.67 6.97
CA GLU A 2 18.53 -21.53 6.47
C GLU A 2 17.02 -21.82 6.62
N PRO A 3 16.20 -20.87 7.08
CA PRO A 3 14.76 -21.07 7.12
C PRO A 3 14.25 -21.36 5.72
N ALA A 4 13.36 -22.34 5.58
CA ALA A 4 12.72 -22.64 4.30
C ALA A 4 12.03 -21.38 3.77
N ALA A 5 12.16 -21.14 2.46
CA ALA A 5 11.48 -20.02 1.82
C ALA A 5 9.96 -20.10 2.09
N PRO A 6 9.29 -18.96 2.30
CA PRO A 6 7.86 -18.95 2.55
C PRO A 6 7.11 -19.50 1.33
N GLU A 7 6.01 -20.21 1.57
CA GLU A 7 5.18 -20.75 0.49
C GLU A 7 4.59 -19.65 -0.39
N VAL A 8 4.28 -18.50 0.20
CA VAL A 8 3.74 -17.32 -0.47
C VAL A 8 4.36 -16.06 0.14
N ARG A 9 4.81 -15.13 -0.72
CA ARG A 9 5.15 -13.75 -0.33
C ARG A 9 3.94 -12.86 -0.58
N LEU A 10 3.37 -12.30 0.48
CA LEU A 10 2.22 -11.38 0.40
C LEU A 10 2.68 -9.95 0.68
N PHE A 11 2.43 -9.05 -0.27
CA PHE A 11 2.56 -7.61 -0.10
C PHE A 11 1.25 -7.01 0.41
N VAL A 12 1.32 -6.36 1.57
CA VAL A 12 0.18 -5.66 2.19
C VAL A 12 0.46 -4.17 2.28
N TYR A 13 -0.57 -3.35 2.05
CA TYR A 13 -0.43 -1.89 1.92
C TYR A 13 -1.51 -1.09 2.68
N GLY A 14 -2.34 -1.77 3.47
CA GLY A 14 -3.53 -1.20 4.10
C GLY A 14 -3.78 -1.73 5.50
N LEU A 15 -5.00 -2.21 5.75
CA LEU A 15 -5.44 -2.59 7.10
C LEU A 15 -4.69 -3.79 7.71
N LEU A 16 -3.97 -4.56 6.89
CA LEU A 16 -3.11 -5.66 7.30
C LEU A 16 -1.71 -5.20 7.78
N LEU A 17 -1.33 -3.94 7.55
CA LEU A 17 -0.04 -3.40 7.99
C LEU A 17 0.09 -3.45 9.51
N GLN A 18 1.31 -3.60 10.04
CA GLN A 18 1.55 -3.70 11.48
C GLN A 18 0.91 -2.54 12.27
N GLY A 19 0.09 -2.85 13.28
CA GLY A 19 -0.62 -1.84 14.08
C GLY A 19 -1.90 -1.27 13.43
N GLU A 20 -2.27 -1.71 12.23
CA GLU A 20 -3.62 -1.49 11.69
C GLU A 20 -4.57 -2.60 12.16
N ARG A 21 -5.88 -2.33 12.09
CA ARG A 21 -6.91 -3.15 12.74
C ARG A 21 -7.07 -4.59 12.22
N GLU A 22 -6.66 -4.88 10.99
CA GLU A 22 -6.75 -6.22 10.41
C GLU A 22 -5.42 -6.98 10.49
N HIS A 23 -4.36 -6.35 11.02
CA HIS A 23 -3.07 -7.00 11.22
C HIS A 23 -3.13 -8.33 11.99
N PRO A 24 -4.02 -8.52 13.00
CA PRO A 24 -4.17 -9.82 13.66
C PRO A 24 -4.51 -10.98 12.73
N LEU A 25 -5.04 -10.73 11.52
CA LEU A 25 -5.24 -11.79 10.52
C LEU A 25 -3.92 -12.41 10.05
N LEU A 26 -2.79 -11.72 10.20
CA LEU A 26 -1.44 -12.19 9.88
C LEU A 26 -0.70 -12.79 11.10
N GLU A 27 -1.40 -13.03 12.21
CA GLU A 27 -0.76 -13.57 13.42
C GLU A 27 0.03 -14.87 13.11
N GLY A 28 1.28 -14.90 13.56
CA GLY A 28 2.22 -16.00 13.31
C GLY A 28 2.89 -15.99 11.94
N ALA A 29 2.52 -15.11 11.01
CA ALA A 29 3.22 -14.95 9.74
C ALA A 29 4.53 -14.17 9.90
N PRO A 30 5.69 -14.67 9.41
CA PRO A 30 6.94 -13.92 9.44
C PRO A 30 6.86 -12.61 8.61
N LEU A 31 7.13 -11.48 9.27
CA LEU A 31 7.40 -10.21 8.59
C LEU A 31 8.79 -10.30 7.92
N LEU A 32 8.82 -10.17 6.60
CA LEU A 32 10.05 -10.14 5.80
C LEU A 32 10.64 -8.73 5.68
N GLY A 33 9.84 -7.71 5.98
CA GLY A 33 10.28 -6.32 6.07
C GLY A 33 9.40 -5.33 5.32
N PRO A 34 9.74 -4.03 5.39
CA PRO A 34 9.08 -3.00 4.59
C PRO A 34 9.41 -3.17 3.10
N ALA A 35 8.47 -2.82 2.23
CA ALA A 35 8.67 -2.85 0.78
C ALA A 35 7.87 -1.76 0.06
N SER A 36 8.19 -1.57 -1.22
CA SER A 36 7.38 -0.78 -2.14
C SER A 36 7.23 -1.48 -3.48
N THR A 37 6.09 -1.26 -4.15
CA THR A 37 5.90 -1.74 -5.52
C THR A 37 6.72 -0.92 -6.52
N SER A 38 6.89 -1.42 -7.75
CA SER A 38 7.21 -0.56 -8.89
C SER A 38 6.10 0.51 -9.10
N PRO A 39 6.41 1.68 -9.67
CA PRO A 39 5.49 2.81 -9.77
C PRO A 39 4.48 2.65 -10.91
N GLU A 40 3.70 1.57 -10.87
CA GLU A 40 2.75 1.16 -11.92
C GLU A 40 1.31 1.14 -11.40
N HIS A 41 1.07 1.65 -10.18
CA HIS A 41 -0.15 1.42 -9.43
C HIS A 41 -0.84 2.74 -9.05
N THR A 42 -2.06 2.64 -8.54
CA THR A 42 -2.76 3.74 -7.87
C THR A 42 -3.20 3.25 -6.50
N LEU A 43 -2.96 4.04 -5.45
CA LEU A 43 -3.57 3.80 -4.14
C LEU A 43 -4.78 4.72 -3.97
N VAL A 44 -5.92 4.16 -3.59
CA VAL A 44 -7.18 4.87 -3.43
C VAL A 44 -7.64 4.77 -1.97
N ASP A 45 -8.12 5.88 -1.44
CA ASP A 45 -8.72 6.00 -0.12
C ASP A 45 -10.24 5.82 -0.24
N LEU A 46 -10.78 4.75 0.35
CA LEU A 46 -12.21 4.47 0.43
C LEU A 46 -12.76 4.79 1.83
N ASP A 47 -12.16 5.77 2.49
CA ASP A 47 -12.47 6.29 3.84
C ASP A 47 -12.14 5.29 4.97
N PHE A 48 -12.58 4.04 4.86
CA PHE A 48 -12.38 3.01 5.86
C PHE A 48 -11.22 2.05 5.53
N TYR A 49 -10.92 1.86 4.25
CA TYR A 49 -9.84 0.97 3.82
C TYR A 49 -9.25 1.48 2.50
N PRO A 50 -7.97 1.17 2.22
CA PRO A 50 -7.40 1.47 0.92
C PRO A 50 -7.77 0.42 -0.12
N ALA A 51 -7.75 0.81 -1.38
CA ALA A 51 -7.75 -0.09 -2.51
C ALA A 51 -6.59 0.26 -3.46
N MET A 52 -5.80 -0.74 -3.84
CA MET A 52 -4.81 -0.59 -4.89
C MET A 52 -5.41 -0.93 -6.25
N LEU A 53 -5.14 -0.13 -7.26
CA LEU A 53 -5.37 -0.47 -8.66
C LEU A 53 -4.07 -0.99 -9.27
N ALA A 54 -4.19 -1.98 -10.15
CA ALA A 54 -3.06 -2.53 -10.91
C ALA A 54 -2.49 -1.57 -11.95
N SER A 55 -3.15 -0.42 -12.19
CA SER A 55 -2.72 0.62 -13.11
C SER A 55 -2.52 1.95 -12.40
N GLY A 56 -1.55 2.72 -12.89
CA GLY A 56 -1.23 4.05 -12.39
C GLY A 56 0.26 4.36 -12.52
N GLN A 57 0.73 5.31 -11.71
CA GLN A 57 2.09 5.83 -11.77
C GLN A 57 2.69 6.02 -10.36
N VAL A 58 2.10 5.36 -9.36
CA VAL A 58 2.47 5.49 -7.95
C VAL A 58 3.07 4.19 -7.46
N ALA A 59 4.20 4.28 -6.76
CA ALA A 59 4.73 3.17 -5.98
C ALA A 59 3.94 3.10 -4.67
N VAL A 60 3.41 1.92 -4.33
CA VAL A 60 2.66 1.71 -3.10
C VAL A 60 3.61 1.21 -2.02
N HIS A 61 3.55 1.84 -0.84
CA HIS A 61 4.37 1.49 0.32
C HIS A 61 3.63 0.51 1.22
N GLY A 62 4.36 -0.49 1.70
CA GLY A 62 3.77 -1.53 2.52
C GLY A 62 4.80 -2.44 3.18
N GLU A 63 4.36 -3.66 3.47
CA GLU A 63 5.11 -4.69 4.18
C GLU A 63 5.00 -6.01 3.42
N ILE A 64 6.01 -6.86 3.51
CA ILE A 64 6.00 -8.21 2.95
C ILE A 64 5.92 -9.22 4.08
N TYR A 65 4.98 -10.16 3.98
CA TYR A 65 4.86 -11.29 4.88
C TYR A 65 5.08 -12.61 4.13
N GLY A 66 5.79 -13.53 4.78
CA GLY A 66 5.79 -14.93 4.38
C GLY A 66 4.55 -15.61 4.95
N ILE A 67 3.69 -16.16 4.12
CA ILE A 67 2.46 -16.82 4.57
C ILE A 67 2.34 -18.24 4.02
N THR A 68 1.58 -19.07 4.74
CA THR A 68 1.19 -20.40 4.26
C THR A 68 0.04 -20.29 3.26
N ARG A 69 -0.17 -21.33 2.44
CA ARG A 69 -1.34 -21.41 1.55
C ARG A 69 -2.68 -21.37 2.30
N HIS A 70 -2.73 -21.94 3.51
CA HIS A 70 -3.92 -21.92 4.36
C HIS A 70 -4.27 -20.49 4.80
N LEU A 71 -3.27 -19.73 5.26
CA LEU A 71 -3.46 -18.34 5.63
C LEU A 71 -3.86 -17.50 4.40
N ARG A 72 -3.21 -17.72 3.25
CA ARG A 72 -3.61 -17.06 1.99
C ARG A 72 -5.09 -17.29 1.68
N PHE A 73 -5.59 -18.52 1.79
CA PHE A 73 -7.00 -18.83 1.54
C PHE A 73 -7.94 -18.10 2.52
N LYS A 74 -7.59 -18.03 3.80
CA LYS A 74 -8.38 -17.25 4.78
C LYS A 74 -8.46 -15.77 4.41
N LEU A 75 -7.33 -15.20 3.98
CA LEU A 75 -7.28 -13.81 3.53
C LEU A 75 -8.09 -13.59 2.25
N ASP A 76 -8.09 -14.54 1.31
CA ASP A 76 -8.93 -14.49 0.12
C ASP A 76 -10.42 -14.41 0.48
N VAL A 77 -10.87 -15.23 1.43
CA VAL A 77 -12.25 -15.20 1.93
C VAL A 77 -12.57 -13.86 2.59
N HIS A 78 -11.67 -13.35 3.44
CA HIS A 78 -11.83 -12.04 4.11
C HIS A 78 -11.97 -10.89 3.11
N HIS A 79 -11.14 -10.89 2.05
CA HIS A 79 -11.16 -9.88 0.99
C HIS A 79 -12.21 -10.15 -0.09
N GLN A 80 -13.06 -11.17 0.09
CA GLN A 80 -14.06 -11.62 -0.89
C GLN A 80 -13.44 -11.79 -2.29
N CYS A 81 -12.25 -12.37 -2.38
CA CYS A 81 -11.53 -12.59 -3.63
C CYS A 81 -12.12 -13.80 -4.39
N PRO A 82 -12.42 -13.70 -5.70
CA PRO A 82 -12.11 -12.59 -6.61
C PRO A 82 -13.25 -11.55 -6.82
N ALA A 83 -14.31 -11.58 -6.02
CA ALA A 83 -15.51 -10.77 -6.22
C ALA A 83 -15.31 -9.28 -5.88
N LEU A 84 -14.72 -8.95 -4.73
CA LEU A 84 -14.43 -7.56 -4.33
C LEU A 84 -13.03 -7.15 -4.76
N PHE A 85 -12.02 -7.83 -4.21
CA PHE A 85 -10.63 -7.73 -4.61
C PHE A 85 -10.26 -8.87 -5.55
N ARG A 86 -9.23 -8.66 -6.37
CA ARG A 86 -8.54 -9.71 -7.13
C ARG A 86 -7.13 -9.84 -6.62
N ARG A 87 -6.66 -11.07 -6.46
CA ARG A 87 -5.27 -11.34 -6.12
C ARG A 87 -4.42 -11.33 -7.39
N VAL A 88 -3.32 -10.60 -7.37
CA VAL A 88 -2.39 -10.46 -8.49
C VAL A 88 -0.94 -10.56 -8.02
N MET A 89 -0.03 -10.85 -8.94
CA MET A 89 1.40 -10.70 -8.71
C MET A 89 1.84 -9.27 -9.06
N VAL A 90 2.62 -8.65 -8.19
CA VAL A 90 3.22 -7.33 -8.42
C VAL A 90 4.73 -7.40 -8.37
N LYS A 91 5.38 -6.51 -9.13
CA LYS A 91 6.82 -6.27 -9.04
C LYS A 91 7.12 -5.28 -7.92
N LEU A 92 8.10 -5.62 -7.10
CA LEU A 92 8.61 -4.75 -6.03
C LEU A 92 9.79 -3.91 -6.55
N SER A 93 10.11 -2.85 -5.82
CA SER A 93 11.21 -1.93 -6.16
C SER A 93 12.59 -2.60 -6.12
N ASP A 94 12.74 -3.68 -5.35
CA ASP A 94 13.94 -4.53 -5.30
C ASP A 94 14.04 -5.52 -6.47
N GLY A 95 13.07 -5.51 -7.40
CA GLY A 95 13.01 -6.40 -8.55
C GLY A 95 12.38 -7.77 -8.26
N THR A 96 12.09 -8.10 -7.00
CA THR A 96 11.38 -9.32 -6.63
C THR A 96 9.87 -9.18 -6.90
N THR A 97 9.11 -10.26 -6.69
CA THR A 97 7.66 -10.27 -6.87
C THR A 97 6.94 -10.78 -5.63
N ALA A 98 5.69 -10.35 -5.46
CA ALA A 98 4.81 -10.76 -4.36
C ALA A 98 3.34 -10.79 -4.81
N GLU A 99 2.54 -11.64 -4.17
CA GLU A 99 1.08 -11.59 -4.29
C GLU A 99 0.53 -10.38 -3.54
N THR A 100 -0.55 -9.79 -4.02
CA THR A 100 -1.27 -8.70 -3.34
C THR A 100 -2.71 -8.62 -3.82
N TYR A 101 -3.53 -7.78 -3.19
CA TYR A 101 -4.93 -7.57 -3.54
C TYR A 101 -5.12 -6.25 -4.28
N VAL A 102 -5.82 -6.27 -5.41
CA VAL A 102 -6.19 -5.07 -6.17
C VAL A 102 -7.69 -5.02 -6.39
N MET A 103 -8.22 -3.82 -6.66
CA MET A 103 -9.62 -3.62 -7.03
C MET A 103 -9.71 -3.17 -8.50
N ASP A 104 -10.87 -3.37 -9.12
CA ASP A 104 -11.14 -2.84 -10.46
C ASP A 104 -11.47 -1.35 -10.39
N GLU A 105 -11.02 -0.57 -11.39
CA GLU A 105 -11.15 0.89 -11.40
C GLU A 105 -12.62 1.36 -11.28
N ASP A 106 -13.56 0.63 -11.89
CA ASP A 106 -14.98 0.97 -11.85
C ASP A 106 -15.57 0.96 -10.43
N LYS A 107 -15.01 0.17 -9.51
CA LYS A 107 -15.47 0.10 -8.11
C LYS A 107 -15.00 1.29 -7.26
N VAL A 108 -14.03 2.06 -7.75
CA VAL A 108 -13.38 3.15 -6.99
C VAL A 108 -13.43 4.50 -7.71
N ARG A 109 -14.26 4.61 -8.75
CA ARG A 109 -14.40 5.83 -9.56
C ARG A 109 -14.78 7.03 -8.68
N GLY A 110 -14.11 8.16 -8.92
CA GLY A 110 -14.34 9.41 -8.19
C GLY A 110 -13.80 9.46 -6.76
N LYS A 111 -13.20 8.38 -6.27
CA LYS A 111 -12.61 8.33 -4.91
C LYS A 111 -11.22 8.97 -4.88
N ARG A 112 -10.82 9.39 -3.68
CA ARG A 112 -9.57 10.11 -3.44
C ARG A 112 -8.37 9.22 -3.75
N ARG A 113 -7.47 9.67 -4.62
CA ARG A 113 -6.21 8.98 -4.93
C ARG A 113 -5.08 9.46 -4.02
N LEU A 114 -4.43 8.53 -3.31
CA LEU A 114 -3.28 8.78 -2.45
C LEU A 114 -2.00 8.83 -3.30
N ARG A 115 -1.64 10.04 -3.75
CA ARG A 115 -0.48 10.26 -4.63
C ARG A 115 0.87 9.90 -4.00
N ALA A 116 0.95 9.90 -2.67
CA ALA A 116 2.15 9.48 -1.94
C ALA A 116 2.26 7.95 -1.78
N GLY A 117 1.25 7.19 -2.23
CA GLY A 117 1.29 5.73 -2.23
C GLY A 117 1.32 5.08 -0.83
N SER A 118 1.02 5.83 0.23
CA SER A 118 1.09 5.34 1.61
C SER A 118 -0.24 5.49 2.32
N TRP A 119 -0.79 4.37 2.81
CA TRP A 119 -1.97 4.37 3.68
C TRP A 119 -1.68 5.03 5.04
N ARG A 120 -0.50 4.79 5.61
CA ARG A 120 -0.09 5.40 6.88
C ARG A 120 0.07 6.92 6.75
N GLY A 121 0.54 7.38 5.60
CA GLY A 121 0.70 8.80 5.27
C GLY A 121 -0.57 9.48 4.72
N ARG A 122 -1.75 8.85 4.80
CA ARG A 122 -2.98 9.35 4.14
C ARG A 122 -3.48 10.71 4.64
N PHE A 123 -3.06 11.13 5.83
CA PHE A 123 -3.38 12.45 6.39
C PHE A 123 -2.24 13.45 6.27
N GLU A 124 -1.09 13.05 5.71
CA GLU A 124 0.03 13.97 5.59
C GLU A 124 -0.25 15.05 4.54
N PRO A 125 -0.08 16.34 4.90
CA PRO A 125 -0.19 17.41 3.93
C PRO A 125 0.91 17.30 2.88
N ARG A 126 0.59 17.69 1.65
CA ARG A 126 1.55 17.67 0.54
C ARG A 126 2.79 18.51 0.91
N LYS A 127 3.97 17.90 0.92
CA LYS A 127 5.23 18.65 0.86
C LYS A 127 5.30 19.33 -0.51
N SER A 128 5.17 20.65 -0.56
CA SER A 128 5.35 21.41 -1.78
C SER A 128 6.83 21.37 -2.17
N SER A 129 7.14 20.83 -3.35
CA SER A 129 8.46 20.94 -3.98
C SER A 129 8.67 22.30 -4.67
N VAL A 130 7.67 23.19 -4.62
CA VAL A 130 7.79 24.57 -5.10
C VAL A 130 8.71 25.30 -4.11
N PRO A 131 9.88 25.80 -4.54
CA PRO A 131 10.70 26.68 -3.72
C PRO A 131 9.83 27.87 -3.29
N PRO A 132 9.96 28.38 -2.06
CA PRO A 132 9.20 29.56 -1.65
C PRO A 132 9.47 30.69 -2.66
N GLY A 133 8.42 31.12 -3.37
CA GLY A 133 8.52 32.23 -4.30
C GLY A 133 8.83 33.54 -3.55
N PRO A 134 9.28 34.59 -4.25
CA PRO A 134 9.73 35.85 -3.66
C PRO A 134 8.70 36.54 -2.73
N MET A 135 7.40 36.25 -2.87
CA MET A 135 6.35 36.72 -1.94
C MET A 135 6.48 36.15 -0.51
N THR A 136 7.04 34.95 -0.34
CA THR A 136 7.21 34.32 0.98
C THR A 136 8.32 35.00 1.79
N GLU A 137 9.31 35.55 1.08
CA GLU A 137 10.42 36.30 1.67
C GLU A 137 9.97 37.70 2.13
N TYR A 138 9.04 38.31 1.39
CA TYR A 138 8.48 39.63 1.72
C TYR A 138 7.63 39.61 3.00
N ALA A 139 6.94 38.50 3.29
CA ALA A 139 6.16 38.33 4.53
C ALA A 139 7.05 38.16 5.78
N ARG A 140 8.24 37.56 5.65
CA ARG A 140 9.20 37.41 6.77
C ARG A 140 9.91 38.70 7.15
N LYS A 141 10.10 39.63 6.19
CA LYS A 141 10.75 40.92 6.44
C LYS A 141 9.83 41.98 7.07
N ARG A 142 8.51 41.76 7.13
CA ARG A 142 7.56 42.77 7.62
C ARG A 142 7.27 42.70 9.13
N PHE A 143 7.81 41.69 9.81
CA PHE A 143 7.66 41.47 11.26
C PHE A 143 9.01 41.27 11.97
N SER A 144 10.10 41.79 11.39
CA SER A 144 11.40 41.95 12.04
C SER A 144 11.70 43.42 12.27
#